data_AF-A0AAJ8BCB3-F1
#
_entry.id   AF-A0AAJ8BCB3-F1
#
_cell.length_a   1.000
_cell.length_b   1.000
_cell.length_c   1.000
_cell.angle_alpha   90.00
_cell.angle_beta   90.00
_cell.angle_gamma   90.00
#
_symmetry.space_group_name_H-M   'P 1'
#
loop_
_entity.id
_entity.type
_entity.pdbx_description
1 polymer ?
#
loop_
_entity_poly.entity_id
_entity_poly.type
_entity_poly.pdbx_seq_one_letter_code
_entity_poly.pdbx_strand_id
1 'polypeptide(L)'
;MAMREKDRTMQAVVERLQCELSNQYLQYREERDARKLLIWHLSDLTRASVKEEHPAGENTEEAKDPLELQLALRVCREDLTKAQEELSKMKAEYWDVVPRRNWDNLEQTHKQTLLQLKTLQDDFDQLKSEYDTLLELHKRGSMQSDTHDSTTVQIDATVSQGQSKIQSSQLKELINSNTPESRTLTIQEFRAALRTAFPLKSDEEIDELVSSAQSESDRSDIISSQILHSLVRTSRGFTISV
;
A
#
# COMPACT_ATOMS: atom_id res chain seq x y z
N MET A 1 9.26 -2.72 -27.49
CA MET A 1 9.38 -1.27 -27.75
C MET A 1 8.44 -0.81 -28.86
N ALA A 2 8.39 -1.50 -30.02
CA ALA A 2 7.54 -1.14 -31.16
C ALA A 2 6.02 -1.11 -30.90
N MET A 3 5.49 -1.97 -30.01
CA MET A 3 4.04 -1.98 -29.71
C MET A 3 3.60 -0.74 -28.94
N ARG A 4 4.35 -0.35 -27.89
CA ARG A 4 4.07 0.88 -27.13
C ARG A 4 4.15 2.15 -27.97
N GLU A 5 5.01 2.17 -28.99
CA GLU A 5 5.13 3.32 -29.88
C GLU A 5 3.90 3.45 -30.79
N LYS A 6 3.39 2.34 -31.33
CA LYS A 6 2.13 2.32 -32.08
C LYS A 6 0.96 2.81 -31.24
N ASP A 7 0.86 2.35 -30.00
CA ASP A 7 -0.20 2.77 -29.08
C ASP A 7 -0.16 4.28 -28.83
N ARG A 8 1.03 4.87 -28.63
CA ARG A 8 1.19 6.32 -28.49
C ARG A 8 0.80 7.09 -29.74
N THR A 9 1.21 6.62 -30.93
CA THR A 9 0.84 7.29 -32.19
C THR A 9 -0.65 7.23 -32.46
N MET A 10 -1.28 6.10 -32.14
CA MET A 10 -2.73 5.92 -32.26
C MET A 10 -3.47 6.85 -31.30
N GLN A 11 -3.02 6.92 -30.05
CA GLN A 11 -3.59 7.82 -29.04
C GLN A 11 -3.47 9.30 -29.46
N ALA A 12 -2.31 9.71 -29.97
CA ALA A 12 -2.12 11.07 -30.47
C ALA A 12 -3.05 11.41 -31.65
N VAL A 13 -3.34 10.45 -32.53
CA VAL A 13 -4.30 10.64 -33.62
C VAL A 13 -5.71 10.76 -33.08
N VAL A 14 -6.10 9.94 -32.10
CA VAL A 14 -7.42 10.02 -31.44
C VAL A 14 -7.61 11.40 -30.79
N GLU A 15 -6.63 11.87 -30.03
CA GLU A 15 -6.68 13.18 -29.38
C GLU A 15 -6.79 14.31 -30.40
N ARG A 16 -5.99 14.27 -31.48
CA ARG A 16 -6.08 15.24 -32.56
C ARG A 16 -7.47 15.25 -33.21
N LEU A 17 -8.03 14.08 -33.50
CA LEU A 17 -9.37 13.97 -34.10
C LEU A 17 -10.46 14.46 -33.15
N GLN A 18 -10.33 14.20 -31.84
CA GLN A 18 -11.24 14.74 -30.84
C GLN A 18 -11.18 16.27 -30.77
N CYS A 19 -9.98 16.86 -30.80
CA CYS A 19 -9.81 18.31 -30.87
C CYS A 19 -10.38 18.92 -32.15
N GLU A 20 -10.14 18.28 -33.30
CA GLU A 20 -10.68 18.77 -34.58
C GLU A 20 -12.21 18.71 -34.59
N LEU A 21 -12.77 17.60 -34.11
CA LEU A 21 -14.22 17.43 -34.03
C LEU A 21 -14.85 18.47 -33.09
N SER A 22 -14.26 18.71 -31.91
CA SER A 22 -14.79 19.71 -30.98
C SER A 22 -14.70 21.13 -31.55
N ASN A 23 -13.61 21.46 -32.25
CA ASN A 23 -13.46 22.73 -32.96
C ASN A 23 -14.53 22.90 -34.05
N GLN A 24 -14.80 21.86 -34.85
CA GLN A 24 -15.85 21.92 -35.86
C GLN A 24 -17.24 22.14 -35.24
N TYR A 25 -17.56 21.45 -34.14
CA TYR A 25 -18.82 21.70 -33.42
C TYR A 25 -18.95 23.13 -32.90
N LEU A 26 -17.84 23.72 -32.42
CA LEU A 26 -17.83 25.12 -31.99
C LEU A 26 -18.09 26.07 -33.16
N GLN A 27 -17.39 25.88 -34.28
CA GLN A 27 -17.56 26.68 -35.49
C GLN A 27 -18.99 26.60 -36.03
N TYR A 28 -19.58 25.40 -36.12
CA TYR A 28 -20.96 25.25 -36.58
C TYR A 28 -21.96 25.95 -35.66
N ARG A 29 -21.70 25.94 -34.35
CA ARG A 29 -22.53 26.67 -33.38
C ARG A 29 -22.44 28.18 -33.61
N GLU A 30 -21.23 28.71 -33.70
CA GLU A 30 -20.97 30.13 -33.94
C GLU A 30 -21.58 30.59 -35.27
N GLU A 31 -21.39 29.82 -36.33
CA GLU A 31 -21.97 30.11 -37.64
C GLU A 31 -23.49 30.08 -37.61
N ARG A 32 -24.09 29.08 -36.93
CA ARG A 32 -25.54 29.01 -36.74
C ARG A 32 -26.06 30.24 -35.99
N ASP A 33 -25.37 30.65 -34.94
CA ASP A 33 -25.77 31.80 -34.12
C ASP A 33 -25.60 33.12 -34.91
N ALA A 34 -24.54 33.27 -35.71
CA ALA A 34 -24.34 34.38 -36.62
C ALA A 34 -25.42 34.45 -37.73
N ARG A 35 -25.79 33.29 -38.32
CA ARG A 35 -26.88 33.22 -39.31
C ARG A 35 -28.22 33.62 -38.71
N LYS A 36 -28.52 33.18 -37.48
CA LYS A 36 -29.74 33.61 -36.77
C LYS A 36 -29.75 35.12 -36.56
N LEU A 37 -28.62 35.70 -36.14
CA LEU A 37 -28.49 37.14 -35.96
C LEU A 37 -28.71 37.89 -37.29
N LEU A 38 -28.11 37.41 -38.38
CA LEU A 38 -28.28 38.00 -39.71
C LEU A 38 -29.73 37.89 -40.20
N ILE A 39 -30.37 36.73 -40.07
CA ILE A 39 -31.79 36.54 -40.44
C ILE A 39 -32.68 37.47 -39.64
N TRP A 40 -32.40 37.62 -38.34
CA TRP A 40 -33.10 38.56 -37.47
C TRP A 40 -32.94 39.99 -37.97
N HIS A 41 -31.70 40.45 -38.23
CA HIS A 41 -31.44 41.77 -38.79
C HIS A 41 -32.13 42.01 -40.14
N LEU A 42 -32.09 41.03 -41.06
CA LEU A 42 -32.75 41.13 -42.36
C LEU A 42 -34.26 41.21 -42.23
N SER A 43 -34.83 40.42 -41.32
CA SER A 43 -36.27 40.42 -41.03
C SER A 43 -36.69 41.75 -40.39
N ASP A 44 -35.84 42.33 -39.55
CA ASP A 44 -36.05 43.64 -38.92
C ASP A 44 -35.99 44.78 -39.95
N LEU A 45 -35.00 44.76 -40.85
CA LEU A 45 -34.89 45.72 -41.96
C LEU A 45 -36.07 45.59 -42.94
N THR A 46 -36.47 44.37 -43.29
CA THR A 46 -37.62 44.12 -44.17
C THR A 46 -38.91 44.61 -43.51
N ARG A 47 -39.07 44.40 -42.20
CA ARG A 47 -40.21 44.93 -41.44
C ARG A 47 -40.21 46.45 -41.36
N ALA A 48 -39.03 47.09 -41.34
CA ALA A 48 -38.91 48.54 -41.37
C ALA A 48 -39.22 49.10 -42.77
N SER A 49 -38.72 48.49 -43.84
CA SER A 49 -38.98 48.94 -45.23
C SER A 49 -40.44 48.77 -45.65
N VAL A 50 -41.10 47.66 -45.26
CA VAL A 50 -42.54 47.46 -45.51
C VAL A 50 -43.40 48.52 -44.80
N LYS A 51 -42.93 49.10 -43.69
CA LYS A 51 -43.61 50.24 -43.05
C LYS A 51 -43.41 51.56 -43.80
N GLU A 52 -42.35 51.71 -44.59
CA GLU A 52 -42.09 52.91 -45.41
C GLU A 52 -42.73 52.83 -46.81
N GLU A 53 -42.85 51.63 -47.39
CA GLU A 53 -43.45 51.41 -48.73
C GLU A 53 -45.00 51.33 -48.75
N HIS A 54 -45.68 51.65 -47.66
CA HIS A 54 -47.08 52.05 -47.71
C HIS A 54 -47.17 53.59 -47.82
N PRO A 55 -47.04 54.19 -49.03
CA PRO A 55 -47.46 55.55 -49.22
C PRO A 55 -48.98 55.59 -49.12
N ALA A 56 -49.47 56.66 -48.49
CA ALA A 56 -50.85 57.11 -48.51
C ALA A 56 -51.65 56.66 -49.76
N GLY A 57 -52.59 55.74 -49.58
CA GLY A 57 -53.47 55.28 -50.64
C GLY A 57 -54.60 54.43 -50.10
N GLU A 58 -55.82 54.98 -50.17
CA GLU A 58 -57.14 54.38 -49.90
C GLU A 58 -57.60 54.27 -48.43
N ASN A 59 -58.19 55.37 -47.97
CA ASN A 59 -59.58 55.42 -47.46
C ASN A 59 -60.06 54.25 -46.58
N THR A 60 -59.80 54.32 -45.27
CA THR A 60 -60.85 54.04 -44.27
C THR A 60 -60.53 54.76 -42.97
N GLU A 61 -60.92 56.03 -42.87
CA GLU A 61 -61.29 56.62 -41.57
C GLU A 61 -62.62 55.99 -41.10
N GLU A 62 -62.70 54.66 -41.02
CA GLU A 62 -63.64 54.06 -40.07
C GLU A 62 -62.91 54.12 -38.75
N ALA A 63 -63.33 55.06 -37.92
CA ALA A 63 -63.00 55.04 -36.50
C ALA A 63 -63.37 53.65 -35.99
N LYS A 64 -62.38 52.74 -35.91
CA LYS A 64 -62.54 51.41 -35.32
C LYS A 64 -63.35 51.60 -34.04
N ASP A 65 -64.44 50.85 -33.91
CA ASP A 65 -65.37 50.98 -32.81
C ASP A 65 -64.55 51.07 -31.51
N PRO A 66 -64.76 52.11 -30.67
CA PRO A 66 -64.06 52.26 -29.40
C PRO A 66 -64.03 50.98 -28.56
N LEU A 67 -65.05 50.11 -28.69
CA LEU A 67 -65.12 48.81 -28.03
C LEU A 67 -64.13 47.80 -28.61
N GLU A 68 -63.95 47.74 -29.93
CA GLU A 68 -62.95 46.88 -30.58
C GLU A 68 -61.53 47.28 -30.18
N LEU A 69 -61.25 48.58 -30.11
CA LEU A 69 -59.97 49.10 -29.63
C LEU A 69 -59.73 48.75 -28.16
N GLN A 70 -60.77 48.85 -27.33
CA GLN A 70 -60.69 48.48 -25.91
C GLN A 70 -60.45 46.97 -25.72
N LEU A 71 -61.09 46.13 -26.54
CA LEU A 71 -60.91 44.68 -26.52
C LEU A 71 -59.50 44.30 -26.99
N ALA A 72 -59.04 44.85 -28.11
CA ALA A 72 -57.68 44.63 -28.61
C ALA A 72 -56.62 45.06 -27.59
N LEU A 73 -56.80 46.23 -26.96
CA LEU A 73 -55.91 46.72 -25.91
C LEU A 73 -55.90 45.81 -24.68
N ARG A 74 -57.05 45.26 -24.29
CA ARG A 74 -57.14 44.29 -23.20
C ARG A 74 -56.37 43.01 -23.54
N VAL A 75 -56.60 42.44 -24.72
CA VAL A 75 -55.89 41.25 -25.21
C VAL A 75 -54.38 41.50 -25.24
N CYS A 76 -53.93 42.64 -25.77
CA CYS A 76 -52.51 42.99 -25.78
C CYS A 76 -51.90 43.10 -24.38
N ARG A 77 -52.66 43.59 -23.38
CA ARG A 77 -52.19 43.66 -22.00
C ARG A 77 -52.08 42.27 -21.38
N GLU A 78 -53.06 41.40 -21.62
CA GLU A 78 -53.05 40.02 -21.17
C GLU A 78 -51.89 39.24 -21.78
N ASP A 79 -51.69 39.35 -23.10
CA ASP A 79 -50.55 38.75 -23.81
C ASP A 79 -49.20 39.26 -23.29
N LEU A 80 -49.11 40.56 -22.99
CA LEU A 80 -47.91 41.15 -22.40
C LEU A 80 -47.64 40.57 -21.01
N THR A 81 -48.65 40.45 -20.15
CA THR A 81 -48.49 39.84 -18.82
C THR A 81 -48.09 38.37 -18.94
N LYS A 82 -48.72 37.62 -19.85
CA LYS A 82 -48.39 36.22 -20.09
C LYS A 82 -46.95 36.04 -20.59
N ALA A 83 -46.51 36.88 -21.52
CA ALA A 83 -45.13 36.87 -22.00
C ALA A 83 -44.13 37.25 -20.89
N GLN A 84 -44.48 38.20 -20.02
CA GLN A 84 -43.66 38.58 -18.86
C GLN A 84 -43.54 37.44 -17.84
N GLU A 85 -44.63 36.71 -17.60
CA GLU A 85 -44.65 35.53 -16.73
C GLU A 85 -43.82 34.40 -17.31
N GLU A 86 -43.98 34.07 -18.60
CA GLU A 86 -43.19 33.07 -19.30
C GLU A 86 -41.70 33.42 -19.28
N LEU A 87 -41.34 34.69 -19.50
CA LEU A 87 -39.97 35.16 -19.43
C LEU A 87 -39.40 35.08 -18.01
N SER A 88 -40.21 35.38 -17.00
CA SER A 88 -39.80 35.25 -15.59
C SER A 88 -39.59 33.79 -15.20
N LYS A 89 -40.48 32.91 -15.65
CA LYS A 89 -40.37 31.46 -15.49
C LYS A 89 -39.12 30.92 -16.19
N MET A 90 -38.91 31.29 -17.45
CA MET A 90 -37.71 30.93 -18.21
C MET A 90 -36.45 31.47 -17.53
N LYS A 91 -36.43 32.71 -17.03
CA LYS A 91 -35.26 33.23 -16.29
C LYS A 91 -34.98 32.45 -15.01
N ALA A 92 -36.01 32.08 -14.25
CA ALA A 92 -35.85 31.29 -13.03
C ALA A 92 -35.33 29.88 -13.34
N GLU A 93 -35.89 29.23 -14.36
CA GLU A 93 -35.45 27.91 -14.83
C GLU A 93 -34.03 27.96 -15.41
N TYR A 94 -33.69 28.96 -16.24
CA TYR A 94 -32.35 29.11 -16.80
C TYR A 94 -31.29 29.47 -15.75
N TRP A 95 -31.68 30.13 -14.66
CA TRP A 95 -30.75 30.46 -13.57
C TRP A 95 -30.27 29.21 -12.81
N ASP A 96 -31.13 28.18 -12.69
CA ASP A 96 -30.83 26.93 -11.97
C ASP A 96 -30.31 25.81 -12.91
N VAL A 97 -30.72 25.79 -14.18
CA VAL A 97 -30.49 24.66 -15.10
C VAL A 97 -29.22 24.82 -15.96
N VAL A 98 -28.64 26.03 -16.05
CA VAL A 98 -27.60 26.33 -17.06
C VAL A 98 -26.25 26.49 -16.36
N PRO A 99 -25.22 25.77 -16.84
CA PRO A 99 -24.03 25.16 -16.22
C PRO A 99 -23.62 25.37 -14.77
N ARG A 100 -24.09 26.38 -14.03
CA ARG A 100 -23.66 26.69 -12.67
C ARG A 100 -23.88 25.54 -11.70
N ARG A 101 -25.04 24.90 -11.70
CA ARG A 101 -25.31 23.69 -10.91
C ARG A 101 -24.33 22.56 -11.24
N ASN A 102 -24.02 22.33 -12.51
CA ASN A 102 -23.09 21.29 -12.94
C ASN A 102 -21.64 21.66 -12.59
N TRP A 103 -21.27 22.94 -12.71
CA TRP A 103 -19.98 23.47 -12.28
C TRP A 103 -19.79 23.36 -10.78
N ASP A 104 -20.80 23.72 -9.98
CA ASP A 104 -20.75 23.63 -8.53
C ASP A 104 -20.56 22.17 -8.08
N ASN A 105 -21.31 21.24 -8.67
CA ASN A 105 -21.14 19.81 -8.43
C ASN A 105 -19.75 19.31 -8.87
N LEU A 106 -19.28 19.71 -10.05
CA LEU A 106 -17.96 19.34 -10.57
C LEU A 106 -16.83 19.91 -9.71
N GLU A 107 -16.99 21.13 -9.22
CA GLU A 107 -16.01 21.78 -8.36
C GLU A 107 -15.99 21.14 -6.97
N GLN A 108 -17.15 20.75 -6.44
CA GLN A 108 -17.25 20.00 -5.19
C GLN A 108 -16.55 18.63 -5.32
N THR A 109 -16.80 17.87 -6.39
CA THR A 109 -16.13 16.58 -6.59
C THR A 109 -14.64 16.76 -6.80
N HIS A 110 -14.20 17.78 -7.53
CA HIS A 110 -12.79 18.10 -7.70
C HIS A 110 -12.11 18.40 -6.36
N LYS A 111 -12.72 19.25 -5.52
CA LYS A 111 -12.20 19.54 -4.16
C LYS A 111 -12.10 18.28 -3.30
N GLN A 112 -13.11 17.41 -3.36
CA GLN A 112 -13.11 16.14 -2.64
C GLN A 112 -11.97 15.22 -3.10
N THR A 113 -11.80 15.05 -4.42
CA THR A 113 -10.72 14.23 -4.98
C THR A 113 -9.34 14.78 -4.62
N LEU A 114 -9.18 16.10 -4.62
CA LEU A 114 -7.92 16.74 -4.24
C LEU A 114 -7.57 16.49 -2.77
N LEU A 115 -8.57 16.53 -1.87
CA LEU A 115 -8.39 16.15 -0.48
C LEU A 115 -7.99 14.67 -0.34
N GLN A 116 -8.65 13.75 -1.04
CA GLN A 116 -8.30 12.33 -1.01
C GLN A 116 -6.89 12.04 -1.53
N LEU A 117 -6.46 12.77 -2.55
CA LEU A 117 -5.11 12.63 -3.10
C LEU A 117 -4.08 13.11 -2.08
N LYS A 118 -4.36 14.23 -1.40
CA LYS A 118 -3.50 14.74 -0.34
C LYS A 118 -3.40 13.76 0.84
N THR A 119 -4.52 13.22 1.32
CA THR A 119 -4.48 12.23 2.41
C THR A 119 -3.69 10.99 2.02
N LEU A 120 -3.89 10.49 0.80
CA LEU A 120 -3.16 9.32 0.31
C LEU A 120 -1.65 9.59 0.16
N GLN A 121 -1.29 10.81 -0.23
CA GLN A 121 0.10 11.24 -0.28
C GLN A 121 0.72 11.29 1.12
N ASP A 122 0.01 11.87 2.09
CA ASP A 122 0.45 11.92 3.49
C ASP A 122 0.62 10.51 4.07
N ASP A 123 -0.33 9.60 3.79
CA ASP A 123 -0.26 8.18 4.20
C ASP A 123 0.93 7.45 3.55
N PHE A 124 1.24 7.75 2.28
CA PHE A 124 2.38 7.17 1.57
C PHE A 124 3.71 7.65 2.16
N ASP A 125 3.81 8.94 2.48
CA ASP A 125 4.99 9.51 3.12
C ASP A 125 5.18 8.93 4.53
N GLN A 126 4.09 8.72 5.27
CA GLN A 126 4.12 8.01 6.55
C GLN A 126 4.64 6.58 6.37
N LEU A 127 4.07 5.80 5.46
CA LEU A 127 4.48 4.41 5.22
C LEU A 127 5.96 4.31 4.82
N LYS A 128 6.45 5.26 4.02
CA LYS A 128 7.85 5.34 3.65
C LYS A 128 8.75 5.57 4.86
N SER A 129 8.35 6.45 5.78
CA SER A 129 9.10 6.68 7.02
C SER A 129 9.11 5.44 7.92
N GLU A 130 8.00 4.71 8.05
CA GLU A 130 7.92 3.45 8.82
C GLU A 130 8.77 2.33 8.19
N TYR A 131 8.84 2.29 6.86
CA TYR A 131 9.72 1.37 6.16
C TYR A 131 11.20 1.69 6.42
N ASP A 132 11.58 2.97 6.35
CA ASP A 132 12.95 3.41 6.59
C ASP A 132 13.38 3.10 8.03
N THR A 133 12.51 3.31 9.03
CA THR A 133 12.81 2.96 10.43
C THR A 133 12.97 1.45 10.62
N LEU A 134 12.11 0.63 10.02
CA LEU A 134 12.22 -0.82 10.09
C LEU A 134 13.51 -1.32 9.42
N LEU A 135 13.88 -0.71 8.28
CA LEU A 135 15.12 -1.00 7.57
C LEU A 135 16.36 -0.66 8.42
N GLU A 136 16.33 0.47 9.12
CA GLU A 136 17.38 0.86 10.07
C GLU A 136 17.49 -0.13 11.25
N LEU A 137 16.37 -0.57 11.81
CA LEU A 137 16.35 -1.57 12.89
C LEU A 137 16.94 -2.89 12.44
N HIS A 138 16.60 -3.38 11.24
CA HIS A 138 17.17 -4.61 10.70
C HIS A 138 18.68 -4.50 10.49
N LYS A 139 19.17 -3.39 9.92
CA LYS A 139 20.60 -3.13 9.77
C LYS A 139 21.32 -3.11 11.12
N ARG A 140 20.72 -2.48 12.13
CA ARG A 140 21.27 -2.45 13.50
C ARG A 140 21.27 -3.82 14.16
N GLY A 141 20.20 -4.61 14.00
CA GLY A 141 20.11 -5.97 14.51
C GLY A 141 21.18 -6.89 13.93
N SER A 142 21.42 -6.79 12.61
CA SER A 142 22.52 -7.50 11.94
C SER A 142 23.89 -7.07 12.47
N MET A 143 24.11 -5.78 12.72
CA MET A 143 25.39 -5.30 13.29
C MET A 143 25.58 -5.73 14.74
N GLN A 144 24.49 -5.83 15.53
CA GLN A 144 24.55 -6.27 16.92
C GLN A 144 24.80 -7.78 17.05
N SER A 145 24.19 -8.63 16.22
CA SER A 145 24.51 -10.07 16.18
C SER A 145 25.98 -10.32 15.85
N ASP A 146 26.55 -9.57 14.91
CA ASP A 146 27.97 -9.70 14.56
C ASP A 146 28.90 -9.33 15.73
N THR A 147 28.52 -8.33 16.56
CA THR A 147 29.28 -7.95 17.76
C THR A 147 29.07 -8.88 18.96
N HIS A 148 27.86 -9.41 19.12
CA HIS A 148 27.54 -10.32 20.22
C HIS A 148 28.19 -11.69 20.00
N ASP A 149 28.20 -12.23 18.78
CA ASP A 149 28.89 -13.49 18.46
C ASP A 149 30.41 -13.39 18.64
N SER A 150 31.02 -12.24 18.37
CA SER A 150 32.46 -12.05 18.61
C SER A 150 32.82 -11.96 20.10
N THR A 151 31.91 -11.43 20.92
CA THR A 151 32.15 -11.22 22.37
C THR A 151 31.76 -12.44 23.20
N THR A 152 30.68 -13.16 22.85
CA THR A 152 30.31 -14.42 23.51
C THR A 152 31.32 -15.53 23.23
N VAL A 153 31.89 -15.60 22.02
CA VAL A 153 32.97 -16.55 21.72
C VAL A 153 34.24 -16.25 22.55
N GLN A 154 34.58 -14.98 22.83
CA GLN A 154 35.75 -14.66 23.64
C GLN A 154 35.56 -14.90 25.14
N ILE A 155 34.39 -14.58 25.70
CA ILE A 155 34.13 -14.78 27.14
C ILE A 155 33.97 -16.27 27.44
N ASP A 156 33.29 -17.03 26.57
CA ASP A 156 33.08 -18.47 26.76
C ASP A 156 34.36 -19.28 26.48
N ALA A 157 35.19 -18.90 25.50
CA ALA A 157 36.48 -19.55 25.26
C ALA A 157 37.50 -19.28 26.38
N THR A 158 37.55 -18.06 26.94
CA THR A 158 38.50 -17.75 28.01
C THR A 158 38.10 -18.36 29.35
N VAL A 159 36.81 -18.42 29.66
CA VAL A 159 36.28 -19.11 30.85
C VAL A 159 36.43 -20.62 30.71
N SER A 160 36.08 -21.21 29.56
CA SER A 160 36.25 -22.64 29.31
C SER A 160 37.71 -23.08 29.28
N GLN A 161 38.61 -22.26 28.72
CA GLN A 161 40.05 -22.56 28.69
C GLN A 161 40.73 -22.39 30.05
N GLY A 162 40.27 -21.45 30.88
CA GLY A 162 40.68 -21.32 32.28
C GLY A 162 40.20 -22.50 33.13
N GLN A 163 38.92 -22.87 33.03
CA GLN A 163 38.34 -24.00 33.77
C GLN A 163 38.93 -25.35 33.34
N SER A 164 39.16 -25.58 32.06
CA SER A 164 39.81 -26.79 31.55
C SER A 164 41.22 -26.95 32.10
N LYS A 165 41.97 -25.85 32.24
CA LYS A 165 43.34 -25.86 32.76
C LYS A 165 43.37 -26.14 34.25
N ILE A 166 42.42 -25.58 35.01
CA ILE A 166 42.27 -25.83 36.46
C ILE A 166 41.82 -27.28 36.73
N GLN A 167 40.81 -27.76 35.99
CA GLN A 167 40.37 -29.16 36.08
C GLN A 167 41.48 -30.14 35.65
N SER A 168 42.27 -29.81 34.63
CA SER A 168 43.43 -30.59 34.22
C SER A 168 44.49 -30.64 35.32
N SER A 169 44.81 -29.52 35.98
CA SER A 169 45.75 -29.53 37.10
C SER A 169 45.23 -30.32 38.30
N GLN A 170 43.94 -30.23 38.61
CA GLN A 170 43.31 -30.98 39.70
C GLN A 170 43.26 -32.49 39.40
N LEU A 171 42.93 -32.88 38.16
CA LEU A 171 43.00 -34.28 37.71
C LEU A 171 44.43 -34.80 37.73
N LYS A 172 45.42 -33.98 37.37
CA LYS A 172 46.84 -34.38 37.36
C LYS A 172 47.38 -34.55 38.78
N GLU A 173 46.94 -33.74 39.74
CA GLU A 173 47.25 -33.96 41.16
C GLU A 173 46.55 -35.21 41.71
N LEU A 174 45.28 -35.46 41.33
CA LEU A 174 44.53 -36.64 41.78
C LEU A 174 45.09 -37.97 41.21
N ILE A 175 45.66 -37.93 40.00
CA ILE A 175 46.29 -39.10 39.36
C ILE A 175 47.63 -39.46 40.02
N ASN A 176 48.35 -38.48 40.55
CA ASN A 176 49.64 -38.72 41.22
C ASN A 176 49.47 -39.23 42.67
N SER A 177 48.27 -39.16 43.25
CA SER A 177 47.98 -39.64 44.60
C SER A 177 47.26 -40.98 44.68
N ASN A 178 46.91 -41.62 43.56
CA ASN A 178 46.21 -42.92 43.60
C ASN A 178 47.15 -44.11 43.41
N THR A 179 47.43 -44.75 44.54
CA THR A 179 47.91 -46.11 44.72
C THR A 179 47.14 -47.13 43.85
N PRO A 180 47.77 -48.27 43.46
CA PRO A 180 47.33 -49.11 42.34
C PRO A 180 46.15 -50.05 42.63
N GLU A 181 45.18 -49.66 43.46
CA GLU A 181 44.11 -50.57 43.90
C GLU A 181 42.72 -50.40 43.25
N SER A 182 42.48 -49.42 42.38
CA SER A 182 41.14 -49.23 41.80
C SER A 182 41.04 -49.64 40.33
N ARG A 183 41.10 -50.95 40.06
CA ARG A 183 40.78 -51.51 38.73
C ARG A 183 39.28 -51.80 38.53
N THR A 184 38.46 -51.53 39.55
CA THR A 184 37.03 -51.81 39.60
C THR A 184 36.29 -50.59 40.14
N LEU A 185 35.21 -50.17 39.48
CA LEU A 185 34.32 -49.10 39.92
C LEU A 185 32.98 -49.70 40.34
N THR A 186 32.38 -49.18 41.41
CA THR A 186 30.99 -49.49 41.76
C THR A 186 30.03 -48.81 40.76
N ILE A 187 28.83 -49.35 40.58
CA ILE A 187 27.83 -48.83 39.63
C ILE A 187 27.53 -47.34 39.89
N GLN A 188 27.47 -46.95 41.17
CA GLN A 188 27.19 -45.58 41.56
C GLN A 188 28.33 -44.62 41.20
N GLU A 189 29.58 -45.04 41.37
CA GLU A 189 30.76 -44.27 40.95
C GLU A 189 30.85 -44.17 39.42
N PHE A 190 30.52 -45.25 38.71
CA PHE A 190 30.46 -45.25 37.25
C PHE A 190 29.36 -44.31 36.72
N ARG A 191 28.17 -44.33 37.31
CA ARG A 191 27.07 -43.39 36.98
C ARG A 191 27.47 -41.94 37.27
N ALA A 192 28.11 -41.68 38.41
CA ALA A 192 28.60 -40.35 38.76
C ALA A 192 29.67 -39.85 37.77
N ALA A 193 30.56 -40.74 37.33
CA ALA A 193 31.57 -40.41 36.33
C ALA A 193 30.95 -40.17 34.93
N LEU A 194 29.90 -40.89 34.53
CA LEU A 194 29.14 -40.62 33.30
C LEU A 194 28.38 -39.28 33.36
N ARG A 195 27.69 -38.98 34.47
CA ARG A 195 27.07 -37.66 34.71
C ARG A 195 28.08 -36.52 34.58
N THR A 196 29.31 -36.74 35.05
CA THR A 196 30.39 -35.75 34.98
C THR A 196 30.96 -35.63 33.57
N ALA A 197 31.08 -36.73 32.82
CA ALA A 197 31.60 -36.73 31.46
C ALA A 197 30.58 -36.24 30.41
N PHE A 198 29.28 -36.44 30.67
CA PHE A 198 28.18 -36.14 29.76
C PHE A 198 27.06 -35.36 30.47
N PRO A 199 27.29 -34.08 30.84
CA PRO A 199 26.33 -33.29 31.61
C PRO A 199 25.05 -32.91 30.84
N LEU A 200 25.02 -33.11 29.52
CA LEU A 200 23.87 -32.81 28.65
C LEU A 200 22.96 -34.02 28.38
N LYS A 201 23.33 -35.22 28.87
CA LYS A 201 22.56 -36.44 28.69
C LYS A 201 21.50 -36.60 29.78
N SER A 202 20.30 -37.06 29.39
CA SER A 202 19.22 -37.27 30.37
C SER A 202 19.54 -38.44 31.29
N ASP A 203 18.87 -38.50 32.44
CA ASP A 203 19.08 -39.57 33.40
C ASP A 203 18.73 -40.95 32.83
N GLU A 204 17.71 -41.01 31.98
CA GLU A 204 17.35 -42.21 31.22
C GLU A 204 18.46 -42.66 30.26
N GLU A 205 19.09 -41.75 29.51
CA GLU A 205 20.19 -42.09 28.59
C GLU A 205 21.44 -42.57 29.36
N ILE A 206 21.69 -42.00 30.55
CA ILE A 206 22.80 -42.43 31.41
C ILE A 206 22.51 -43.82 31.98
N ASP A 207 21.27 -44.10 32.40
CA ASP A 207 20.88 -45.40 32.93
C ASP A 207 20.88 -46.50 31.86
N GLU A 208 20.58 -46.17 30.60
CA GLU A 208 20.73 -47.07 29.45
C GLU A 208 22.21 -47.45 29.20
N LEU A 209 23.13 -46.48 29.32
CA LEU A 209 24.57 -46.72 29.19
C LEU A 209 25.13 -47.55 30.33
N VAL A 210 24.66 -47.33 31.56
CA VAL A 210 25.01 -48.14 32.73
C VAL A 210 24.52 -49.59 32.53
N SER A 211 23.29 -49.77 32.05
CA SER A 211 22.72 -51.09 31.76
C SER A 211 23.48 -51.83 30.66
N SER A 212 23.89 -51.11 29.61
CA SER A 212 24.73 -51.65 28.53
C SER A 212 26.10 -52.10 29.04
N ALA A 213 26.74 -51.30 29.90
CA ALA A 213 28.03 -51.63 30.50
C ALA A 213 27.96 -52.81 31.48
N GLN A 214 26.81 -53.04 32.12
CA GLN A 214 26.58 -54.22 32.96
C GLN A 214 26.41 -55.49 32.13
N SER A 215 25.82 -55.41 30.93
CA SER A 215 25.63 -56.59 30.06
C SER A 215 26.94 -57.20 29.53
N GLU A 216 28.03 -56.44 29.54
CA GLU A 216 29.39 -56.90 29.20
C GLU A 216 30.16 -57.49 30.40
N SER A 217 29.61 -57.44 31.62
CA SER A 217 30.27 -57.89 32.85
C SER A 217 29.48 -59.02 33.53
N ASP A 218 30.08 -60.19 33.68
CA ASP A 218 29.46 -61.37 34.33
C ASP A 218 29.22 -61.21 35.86
N ARG A 219 29.52 -60.04 36.46
CA ARG A 219 29.33 -59.75 37.89
C ARG A 219 28.41 -58.55 38.09
N SER A 220 27.27 -58.77 38.75
CA SER A 220 26.13 -57.85 38.80
C SER A 220 26.43 -56.45 39.36
N ASP A 221 27.48 -56.28 40.16
CA ASP A 221 27.64 -55.07 40.99
C ASP A 221 28.91 -54.25 40.68
N ILE A 222 29.76 -54.69 39.74
CA ILE A 222 31.08 -54.10 39.48
C ILE A 222 31.32 -53.92 37.97
N ILE A 223 31.65 -52.68 37.57
CA ILE A 223 31.94 -52.32 36.18
C ILE A 223 33.44 -52.00 36.04
N SER A 224 34.06 -52.52 34.97
CA SER A 224 35.46 -52.21 34.67
C SER A 224 35.59 -50.76 34.19
N SER A 225 36.54 -50.02 34.78
CA SER A 225 36.83 -48.63 34.40
C SER A 225 37.23 -48.45 32.93
N GLN A 226 37.70 -49.52 32.28
CA GLN A 226 38.04 -49.54 30.85
C GLN A 226 36.84 -49.28 29.93
N ILE A 227 35.64 -49.72 30.32
CA ILE A 227 34.39 -49.52 29.55
C ILE A 227 33.98 -48.04 29.57
N LEU A 228 34.23 -47.34 30.69
CA LEU A 228 34.03 -45.89 30.76
C LEU A 228 34.93 -45.16 29.76
N HIS A 229 36.21 -45.56 29.71
CA HIS A 229 37.19 -44.95 28.82
C HIS A 229 36.88 -45.17 27.34
N SER A 230 36.31 -46.31 26.95
CA SER A 230 35.87 -46.53 25.56
C SER A 230 34.67 -45.65 25.20
N LEU A 231 33.66 -45.54 26.06
CA LEU A 231 32.47 -44.71 25.87
C LEU A 231 32.77 -43.20 25.81
N VAL A 232 33.67 -42.72 26.67
CA VAL A 232 34.13 -41.31 26.64
C VAL A 232 34.94 -41.01 25.38
N ARG A 233 35.69 -41.99 24.88
CA ARG A 233 36.45 -41.84 23.63
C ARG A 233 35.56 -41.84 22.39
N THR A 234 34.51 -42.66 22.35
CA THR A 234 33.57 -42.70 21.22
C THR A 234 32.69 -41.46 21.16
N SER A 235 32.23 -40.93 22.29
CA SER A 235 31.40 -39.71 22.30
C SER A 235 32.15 -38.43 21.92
N ARG A 236 33.48 -38.38 22.07
CA ARG A 236 34.31 -37.26 21.59
C ARG A 236 34.65 -37.33 20.09
N GLY A 237 34.25 -38.42 19.40
CA GLY A 237 34.65 -38.70 18.02
C GLY A 237 33.65 -38.31 16.92
N PHE A 238 32.52 -37.67 17.25
CA PHE A 238 31.51 -37.31 16.24
C PHE A 238 31.30 -35.80 16.18
N THR A 239 32.06 -35.15 15.30
CA THR A 239 31.93 -33.80 14.68
C THR A 239 33.34 -33.54 14.10
N ILE A 240 33.62 -33.31 12.80
CA ILE A 240 32.90 -32.73 11.67
C ILE A 240 33.55 -33.33 10.40
N SER A 241 32.76 -33.85 9.45
CA SER A 241 33.17 -33.97 8.04
C SER A 241 32.59 -32.78 7.28
N VAL A 242 33.45 -31.96 6.70
CA VAL A 242 33.11 -30.96 5.66
C VAL A 242 33.08 -31.66 4.31
#